data_AF-A0A5K1DXA6-F1
#
_entry.id   AF-A0A5K1DXA6-F1
#
_cell.length_a   1.000
_cell.length_b   1.000
_cell.length_c   1.000
_cell.angle_alpha   90.00
_cell.angle_beta   90.00
_cell.angle_gamma   90.00
#
_symmetry.space_group_name_H-M   'P 1'
#
loop_
_entity.id
_entity.type
_entity.pdbx_description
1 polymer ?
#
loop_
_entity_poly.entity_id
_entity_poly.type
_entity_poly.pdbx_seq_one_letter_code
_entity_poly.pdbx_strand_id
1 'polypeptide(L)' 'PSYSLRTFTGHSMSVMSLDFHPNREDLICSCDGDSEIRYWSINNGSCARVFR' A
#
# COMPACT_ATOMS: atom_id res chain seq x y z
N PRO A 1 -15.09 -0.40 14.71
CA PRO A 1 -15.26 -1.58 13.83
C PRO A 1 -14.28 -2.69 14.22
N SER A 2 -14.71 -3.96 14.17
CA SER A 2 -13.88 -5.14 14.49
C SER A 2 -13.35 -5.87 13.25
N TYR A 3 -13.59 -5.31 12.06
CA TYR A 3 -13.19 -5.88 10.77
C TYR A 3 -12.40 -4.86 9.94
N SER A 4 -11.52 -5.36 9.06
CA SER A 4 -10.82 -4.51 8.09
C SER A 4 -11.77 -4.11 6.97
N LEU A 5 -11.79 -2.81 6.62
CA LEU A 5 -12.53 -2.34 5.45
C LEU A 5 -11.94 -2.89 4.15
N ARG A 6 -10.62 -3.07 4.13
CA ARG A 6 -9.88 -3.52 2.96
C ARG A 6 -8.55 -4.16 3.36
N THR A 7 -8.11 -5.12 2.58
CA THR A 7 -6.80 -5.77 2.71
C THR A 7 -6.04 -5.63 1.40
N PHE A 8 -4.84 -5.08 1.45
CA PHE A 8 -3.94 -4.97 0.30
C PHE A 8 -2.92 -6.11 0.37
N THR A 9 -2.83 -6.90 -0.71
CA THR A 9 -1.92 -8.04 -0.81
C THR A 9 -1.02 -7.88 -2.03
N GLY A 10 0.24 -8.33 -1.93
CA GLY A 10 1.15 -8.33 -3.08
C GLY A 10 2.63 -8.18 -2.76
N HIS A 11 2.99 -7.61 -1.60
CA HIS A 11 4.38 -7.62 -1.14
C HIS A 11 4.88 -9.05 -0.94
N SER A 12 6.14 -9.27 -1.33
CA SER A 12 6.75 -10.61 -1.24
C SER A 12 7.38 -10.84 0.13
N MET A 13 7.65 -9.76 0.86
CA MET A 13 8.17 -9.78 2.23
C MET A 13 7.25 -9.01 3.19
N SER A 14 7.58 -9.05 4.48
CA SER A 14 6.90 -8.26 5.50
C SER A 14 6.91 -6.78 5.15
N VAL A 15 5.74 -6.14 5.23
CA VAL A 15 5.61 -4.68 5.11
C VAL A 15 6.33 -4.02 6.28
N MET A 16 7.28 -3.15 5.96
CA MET A 16 8.14 -2.48 6.94
C MET A 16 7.67 -1.07 7.26
N SER A 17 7.03 -0.40 6.31
CA SER A 17 6.48 0.94 6.49
C SER A 17 5.31 1.21 5.55
N LEU A 18 4.48 2.20 5.91
CA LEU A 18 3.36 2.71 5.13
C LEU A 18 3.24 4.21 5.35
N ASP A 19 2.90 4.94 4.29
CA ASP A 19 2.65 6.38 4.35
C ASP A 19 1.47 6.80 3.47
N PHE A 20 0.81 7.88 3.87
CA PHE A 20 -0.25 8.51 3.10
C PHE A 20 0.34 9.52 2.14
N HIS A 21 -0.20 9.58 0.92
CA HIS A 21 0.25 10.60 -0.01
C HIS A 21 -0.19 12.00 0.50
N PRO A 22 0.71 13.00 0.55
CA PRO A 22 0.43 14.28 1.21
C PRO A 22 -0.68 15.11 0.55
N ASN A 23 -0.94 14.90 -0.75
CA ASN A 23 -1.93 15.65 -1.53
C ASN A 23 -3.04 14.79 -2.16
N ARG A 24 -2.96 13.46 -2.04
CA ARG A 24 -3.89 12.55 -2.71
C ARG A 24 -4.49 11.64 -1.65
N GLU A 25 -5.71 11.96 -1.25
CA GLU A 25 -6.44 11.27 -0.18
C GLU A 25 -6.71 9.79 -0.50
N ASP A 26 -6.71 9.42 -1.77
CA ASP A 26 -7.00 8.08 -2.24
C ASP A 26 -5.75 7.23 -2.48
N LEU A 27 -4.56 7.71 -2.12
CA LEU A 27 -3.29 7.07 -2.44
C LEU A 27 -2.43 6.87 -1.18
N ILE A 28 -1.97 5.64 -0.99
CA ILE A 28 -0.98 5.28 0.02
C ILE A 28 0.22 4.60 -0.65
N CYS A 29 1.38 4.63 0.00
CA CYS A 29 2.51 3.80 -0.37
C CYS A 29 2.92 2.88 0.79
N SER A 30 3.51 1.74 0.46
CA SER A 30 4.13 0.85 1.43
C SER A 30 5.43 0.30 0.86
N CYS A 31 6.35 -0.08 1.74
CA CYS A 31 7.56 -0.79 1.38
C CYS A 31 7.68 -2.10 2.15
N ASP A 32 8.30 -3.10 1.53
CA ASP A 32 8.66 -4.36 2.19
C ASP A 32 10.16 -4.46 2.46
N GLY A 33 10.55 -5.56 3.11
CA GLY A 33 11.95 -5.85 3.44
C GLY A 33 12.86 -6.18 2.25
N ASP A 34 12.32 -6.26 1.03
CA ASP A 34 13.10 -6.55 -0.20
C ASP A 34 13.24 -5.31 -1.10
N SER A 35 13.10 -4.11 -0.51
CA SER A 35 13.18 -2.81 -1.20
C SER A 35 12.08 -2.60 -2.25
N GLU A 36 11.01 -3.39 -2.25
CA GLU A 36 9.87 -3.16 -3.14
C GLU A 36 8.96 -2.08 -2.54
N ILE A 37 8.63 -1.06 -3.34
CA ILE A 37 7.65 -0.03 -2.98
C ILE A 37 6.39 -0.22 -3.81
N ARG A 38 5.23 -0.22 -3.16
CA ARG A 38 3.93 -0.29 -3.82
C ARG A 38 3.09 0.92 -3.51
N TYR A 39 2.41 1.43 -4.53
CA TYR A 39 1.34 2.42 -4.38
C TYR A 39 0.00 1.73 -4.47
N TRP A 40 -0.92 2.12 -3.60
CA TRP A 40 -2.25 1.54 -3.52
C TRP A 40 -3.31 2.63 -3.58
N SER A 41 -4.35 2.41 -4.37
CA SER A 41 -5.53 3.26 -4.33
C SER A 41 -6.51 2.76 -3.26
N ILE A 42 -6.85 3.61 -2.31
CA ILE A 42 -7.75 3.31 -1.18
C ILE A 42 -9.18 3.04 -1.68
N ASN A 43 -9.62 3.84 -2.65
CA ASN A 43 -10.99 3.81 -3.17
C ASN A 43 -11.32 2.49 -3.86
N ASN A 44 -10.45 2.04 -4.76
CA ASN A 44 -10.69 0.84 -5.57
C ASN A 44 -9.95 -0.40 -5.02
N GLY A 45 -9.00 -0.23 -4.11
CA GLY A 45 -8.25 -1.35 -3.52
C GLY A 45 -7.15 -1.94 -4.39
N SER A 46 -6.80 -1.26 -5.49
CA SER A 46 -5.84 -1.78 -6.47
C SER A 46 -4.41 -1.32 -6.19
N CYS A 47 -3.44 -2.13 -6.63
CA CYS A 47 -2.05 -1.72 -6.71
C CYS A 47 -1.87 -0.83 -7.95
N ALA A 48 -1.66 0.47 -7.73
CA ALA A 48 -1.50 1.45 -8.79
C ALA A 48 -0.12 1.39 -9.45
N ARG A 49 0.92 1.06 -8.67
CA ARG A 49 2.30 0.98 -9.16
C ARG A 49 3.19 0.15 -8.23
N VAL A 50 4.21 -0.48 -8.81
CA VAL A 50 5.28 -1.21 -8.10
C VAL A 50 6.63 -0.66 -8.55
N PHE A 51 7.55 -0.49 -7.60
CA PHE A 51 8.93 -0.08 -7.84
C PHE A 51 9.90 -1.04 -7.15
N ARG A 52 11.03 -1.31 -7.80
CA ARG A 52 12.17 -2.08 -7.32
C ARG A 52 13.45 -1.36 -7.70
#